data_AF-A0AAE9F829-F1
#
_entry.id   AF-A0AAE9F829-F1
#
_cell.length_a   1.000
_cell.length_b   1.000
_cell.length_c   1.000
_cell.angle_alpha   90.00
_cell.angle_beta   90.00
_cell.angle_gamma   90.00
#
_symmetry.space_group_name_H-M   'P 1'
#
loop_
_entity.id
_entity.type
_entity.pdbx_description
1 polymer ?
#
loop_
_entity_poly.entity_id
_entity_poly.type
_entity_poly.pdbx_seq_one_letter_code
_entity_poly.pdbx_strand_id
1 'polypeptide(L)'
;MAPKLTDMPELVMNRILEELDYKSIQPLRKVCHDIRNFIDDQNPNPKIDSILIECKEDTGDYWILYDNSGIGLNPETWTFVHYEKYKNGCLVRYKDKEIVLENENFLNRSMEDLEMVVRSKNATVRFLRLDQLPLDCEEVEPIKIPKSNEKVNFSLILDTLIVHGW
;
A
#
# COMPACT_ATOMS: atom_id res chain seq x y z
N MET A 1 19.59 -22.92 21.08
CA MET A 1 19.27 -21.80 20.17
C MET A 1 17.76 -21.85 19.96
N ALA A 2 17.05 -20.72 20.02
CA ALA A 2 15.61 -20.72 19.79
C ALA A 2 15.31 -20.87 18.29
N PRO A 3 14.27 -21.62 17.89
CA PRO A 3 13.89 -21.76 16.49
C PRO A 3 13.51 -20.41 15.89
N LYS A 4 13.95 -20.14 14.66
CA LYS A 4 13.59 -18.92 13.92
C LYS A 4 12.47 -19.22 12.93
N LEU A 5 11.73 -18.17 12.57
CA LEU A 5 10.71 -18.27 11.51
C LEU A 5 11.31 -18.71 10.17
N THR A 6 12.54 -18.28 9.86
CA THR A 6 13.30 -18.68 8.65
C THR A 6 13.71 -20.15 8.64
N ASP A 7 13.64 -20.85 9.78
CA ASP A 7 13.95 -22.27 9.87
C ASP A 7 12.72 -23.14 9.54
N MET A 8 11.53 -22.53 9.38
CA MET A 8 10.32 -23.27 9.01
C MET A 8 10.39 -23.76 7.56
N PRO A 9 9.84 -24.94 7.25
CA PRO A 9 9.72 -25.40 5.87
C PRO A 9 8.94 -24.40 5.01
N GLU A 10 9.36 -24.23 3.75
CA GLU A 10 8.73 -23.32 2.78
C GLU A 10 7.21 -23.50 2.70
N LEU A 11 6.72 -24.74 2.70
CA LEU A 11 5.28 -25.03 2.68
C LEU A 11 4.53 -24.42 3.87
N VAL A 12 5.16 -24.38 5.06
CA VAL A 12 4.57 -23.78 6.26
C VAL A 12 4.58 -22.27 6.13
N MET A 13 5.70 -21.69 5.69
CA MET A 13 5.82 -20.24 5.46
C MET A 13 4.79 -19.75 4.44
N ASN A 14 4.58 -20.47 3.35
CA ASN A 14 3.57 -20.13 2.34
C ASN A 14 2.15 -20.13 2.91
N ARG A 15 1.79 -21.15 3.70
CA ARG A 15 0.48 -21.19 4.38
C ARG A 15 0.29 -20.02 5.35
N ILE A 16 1.36 -19.62 6.05
CA ILE A 16 1.30 -18.42 6.90
C ILE A 16 1.00 -17.20 6.02
N LEU A 17 1.77 -16.99 4.94
CA LEU A 17 1.58 -15.84 4.04
C LEU A 17 0.18 -15.79 3.40
N GLU A 18 -0.40 -16.95 3.05
CA GLU A 18 -1.76 -17.06 2.52
C GLU A 18 -2.84 -16.62 3.52
N GLU A 19 -2.57 -16.71 4.82
CA GLU A 19 -3.50 -16.28 5.87
C GLU A 19 -3.37 -14.79 6.20
N LEU A 20 -2.19 -14.19 5.97
CA LEU A 20 -1.95 -12.78 6.28
C LEU A 20 -2.66 -11.83 5.31
N ASP A 21 -3.15 -10.72 5.86
CA ASP A 21 -3.55 -9.57 5.08
C ASP A 21 -2.33 -8.67 4.79
N TYR A 22 -2.50 -7.71 3.88
CA TYR A 22 -1.46 -6.74 3.55
C TYR A 22 -0.88 -6.02 4.78
N LYS A 23 -1.74 -5.70 5.74
CA LYS A 23 -1.41 -5.01 7.00
C LYS A 23 -0.40 -5.81 7.84
N SER A 24 -0.45 -7.13 7.72
CA SER A 24 0.44 -8.06 8.42
C SER A 24 1.66 -8.46 7.58
N ILE A 25 1.52 -8.54 6.25
CA ILE A 25 2.63 -8.83 5.32
C ILE A 25 3.69 -7.72 5.36
N GLN A 26 3.26 -6.46 5.34
CA GLN A 26 4.18 -5.31 5.32
C GLN A 26 5.21 -5.27 6.47
N PRO A 27 4.80 -5.37 7.75
CA PRO A 27 5.76 -5.41 8.84
C PRO A 27 6.61 -6.69 8.80
N LEU A 28 6.05 -7.83 8.40
CA LEU A 28 6.79 -9.09 8.31
C LEU A 28 7.94 -9.01 7.30
N ARG A 29 7.69 -8.41 6.13
CA ARG A 29 8.69 -8.13 5.10
C ARG A 29 9.83 -7.23 5.59
N LYS A 30 9.61 -6.42 6.61
CA LYS A 30 10.61 -5.50 7.18
C LYS A 30 11.51 -6.15 8.24
N VAL A 31 11.22 -7.37 8.69
CA VAL A 31 11.95 -8.05 9.78
C VAL A 31 13.39 -8.42 9.41
N CYS A 32 13.62 -9.11 8.29
CA CYS A 32 14.97 -9.46 7.83
C CYS A 32 15.03 -9.67 6.30
N HIS A 33 16.24 -9.75 5.74
CA HIS A 33 16.46 -9.95 4.30
C HIS A 33 15.87 -11.28 3.79
N ASP A 34 16.01 -12.37 4.54
CA ASP A 34 15.52 -13.68 4.09
C ASP A 34 14.00 -13.72 4.00
N ILE A 35 13.30 -13.17 5.01
CA ILE A 35 11.84 -13.05 5.00
C ILE A 35 11.38 -12.10 3.89
N ARG A 36 12.10 -11.00 3.68
CA ARG A 36 11.80 -10.05 2.61
C ARG A 36 11.85 -10.72 1.25
N ASN A 37 12.97 -11.38 0.94
CA ASN A 37 13.17 -12.06 -0.33
C ASN A 37 12.12 -13.16 -0.52
N PHE A 38 11.83 -13.94 0.53
CA PHE A 38 10.80 -14.96 0.48
C PHE A 38 9.41 -14.38 0.17
N ILE A 39 8.99 -13.31 0.85
CA ILE A 39 7.71 -12.64 0.58
C ILE A 39 7.66 -12.10 -0.85
N ASP A 40 8.74 -11.47 -1.32
CA ASP A 40 8.82 -10.90 -2.66
C ASP A 40 8.76 -11.97 -3.75
N ASP A 41 9.39 -13.13 -3.53
CA ASP A 41 9.40 -14.27 -4.46
C ASP A 41 8.03 -14.98 -4.50
N GLN A 42 7.44 -15.23 -3.34
CA GLN A 42 6.14 -15.91 -3.24
C GLN A 42 5.00 -15.00 -3.69
N ASN A 43 5.16 -13.70 -3.46
CA ASN A 43 4.25 -12.63 -3.88
C ASN A 43 2.78 -12.91 -3.46
N PRO A 44 2.50 -13.05 -2.15
CA PRO A 44 1.20 -13.51 -1.65
C PRO A 44 0.07 -12.53 -1.97
N ASN A 45 -1.17 -13.05 -2.00
CA ASN A 45 -2.35 -12.21 -2.18
C ASN A 45 -2.52 -11.26 -0.97
N PRO A 46 -2.58 -9.94 -1.17
CA PRO A 46 -2.66 -8.96 -0.08
C PRO A 46 -4.05 -8.91 0.57
N LYS A 47 -5.05 -9.62 0.02
CA LYS A 47 -6.45 -9.62 0.45
C LYS A 47 -7.03 -8.20 0.54
N ILE A 48 -6.67 -7.36 -0.43
CA ILE A 48 -7.20 -5.99 -0.57
C ILE A 48 -8.33 -6.01 -1.59
N ASP A 49 -9.48 -5.51 -1.20
CA ASP A 49 -10.65 -5.31 -2.06
C ASP A 49 -10.66 -3.93 -2.71
N SER A 50 -10.30 -2.87 -1.98
CA SER A 50 -10.32 -1.49 -2.50
C SER A 50 -9.12 -0.68 -2.04
N ILE A 51 -8.67 0.23 -2.90
CA ILE A 51 -7.62 1.21 -2.59
C ILE A 51 -8.18 2.60 -2.86
N LEU A 52 -8.12 3.49 -1.89
CA LEU A 52 -8.38 4.92 -2.08
C LEU A 52 -7.09 5.70 -1.86
N ILE A 53 -6.83 6.66 -2.74
CA ILE A 53 -5.77 7.65 -2.58
C ILE A 53 -6.45 8.99 -2.29
N GLU A 54 -6.17 9.57 -1.13
CA GLU A 54 -6.68 10.91 -0.77
C GLU A 54 -5.52 11.91 -0.71
N CYS A 55 -5.73 13.07 -1.31
CA CYS A 55 -4.77 14.16 -1.32
C CYS A 55 -5.48 15.43 -0.82
N LYS A 56 -5.06 15.96 0.32
CA LYS A 56 -5.66 17.15 0.95
C LYS A 56 -4.89 18.44 0.66
N GLU A 57 -5.34 19.21 -0.33
CA GLU A 57 -4.59 20.39 -0.85
C GLU A 57 -4.30 21.43 0.25
N ASP A 58 -5.14 21.51 1.26
CA ASP A 58 -5.02 22.43 2.39
C ASP A 58 -3.90 22.04 3.37
N THR A 59 -3.68 20.75 3.60
CA THR A 59 -2.66 20.25 4.54
C THR A 59 -1.39 19.76 3.85
N GLY A 60 -1.43 19.47 2.56
CA GLY A 60 -0.35 18.78 1.87
C GLY A 60 -0.23 17.31 2.29
N ASP A 61 -1.28 16.72 2.84
CA ASP A 61 -1.30 15.32 3.28
C ASP A 61 -1.63 14.36 2.14
N TYR A 62 -0.92 13.24 2.11
CA TYR A 62 -1.10 12.16 1.14
C TYR A 62 -1.41 10.83 1.83
N TRP A 63 -2.58 10.28 1.57
CA TRP A 63 -3.07 9.06 2.21
C TRP A 63 -3.28 7.96 1.18
N ILE A 64 -2.88 6.74 1.53
CA ILE A 64 -3.33 5.53 0.85
C ILE A 64 -4.14 4.72 1.85
N LEU A 65 -5.40 4.45 1.50
CA LEU A 65 -6.36 3.71 2.30
C LEU A 65 -6.62 2.36 1.64
N TYR A 66 -6.52 1.31 2.45
CA TYR A 66 -6.70 -0.08 2.03
C TYR A 66 -7.90 -0.68 2.74
N ASP A 67 -8.88 -1.17 1.98
CA ASP A 67 -10.02 -1.93 2.48
C ASP A 67 -9.85 -3.42 2.19
N ASN A 68 -10.05 -4.24 3.22
CA ASN A 68 -10.05 -5.69 3.14
C ASN A 68 -11.37 -6.31 3.64
N SER A 69 -12.40 -5.49 3.87
CA SER A 69 -13.66 -5.94 4.47
C SER A 69 -14.62 -6.61 3.50
N GLY A 70 -14.48 -6.37 2.18
CA GLY A 70 -15.40 -6.84 1.15
C GLY A 70 -16.81 -6.25 1.22
N ILE A 71 -17.09 -5.40 2.21
CA ILE A 71 -18.40 -4.83 2.50
C ILE A 71 -18.56 -3.43 1.87
N GLY A 72 -17.46 -2.84 1.37
CA GLY A 72 -17.45 -1.54 0.70
C GLY A 72 -17.53 -0.38 1.70
N LEU A 73 -16.81 0.71 1.37
CA LEU A 73 -16.80 2.08 1.92
C LEU A 73 -17.12 2.29 3.42
N ASN A 74 -17.00 1.31 4.31
CA ASN A 74 -17.04 1.57 5.75
C ASN A 74 -15.68 2.13 6.17
N PRO A 75 -15.55 3.43 6.47
CA PRO A 75 -14.27 4.03 6.78
C PRO A 75 -13.63 3.44 8.04
N GLU A 76 -14.44 2.85 8.93
CA GLU A 76 -13.96 2.19 10.16
C GLU A 76 -13.19 0.88 9.88
N THR A 77 -13.40 0.24 8.72
CA THR A 77 -12.68 -1.00 8.36
C THR A 77 -11.40 -0.73 7.59
N TRP A 78 -11.21 0.53 7.16
CA TRP A 78 -10.08 0.92 6.35
C TRP A 78 -8.81 0.98 7.19
N THR A 79 -7.71 0.66 6.53
CA THR A 79 -6.40 0.93 7.10
C THR A 79 -5.68 1.90 6.22
N PHE A 80 -5.31 3.01 6.83
CA PHE A 80 -4.61 4.09 6.18
C PHE A 80 -3.12 3.99 6.47
N VAL A 81 -2.33 4.32 5.45
CA VAL A 81 -0.93 4.68 5.60
C VAL A 81 -0.81 6.12 5.15
N HIS A 82 -0.31 6.96 6.03
CA HIS A 82 -0.08 8.38 5.76
C HIS A 82 1.36 8.59 5.35
N TYR A 83 1.58 9.34 4.28
CA TYR A 83 2.90 9.73 3.81
C TYR A 83 2.96 11.25 3.79
N GLU A 84 3.86 11.82 4.56
CA GLU A 84 4.03 13.27 4.68
C GLU A 84 5.46 13.66 4.31
N LYS A 85 5.61 14.81 3.67
CA LYS A 85 6.90 15.44 3.50
C LYS A 85 7.45 15.86 4.86
N TYR A 86 8.61 15.33 5.23
CA TYR A 86 9.24 15.64 6.51
C TYR A 86 10.70 16.05 6.34
N LYS A 87 10.97 17.37 6.40
CA LYS A 87 12.30 17.95 6.14
C LYS A 87 12.83 17.52 4.76
N ASN A 88 13.93 16.77 4.73
CA ASN A 88 14.56 16.16 3.55
C ASN A 88 14.16 14.68 3.37
N GLY A 89 13.11 14.22 4.04
CA GLY A 89 12.66 12.82 4.01
C GLY A 89 11.15 12.68 3.98
N CYS A 90 10.69 11.47 4.29
CA CYS A 90 9.30 11.06 4.33
C CYS A 90 8.93 10.59 5.73
N LEU A 91 7.87 11.15 6.31
CA LEU A 91 7.26 10.64 7.52
C LEU A 91 6.12 9.71 7.14
N VAL A 92 6.22 8.46 7.59
CA VAL A 92 5.19 7.43 7.38
C VAL A 92 4.47 7.21 8.70
N ARG A 93 3.15 7.39 8.72
CA ARG A 93 2.30 7.03 9.87
C ARG A 93 1.43 5.83 9.55
N TYR A 94 1.41 4.87 10.47
CA TYR A 94 0.57 3.69 10.41
C TYR A 94 0.11 3.32 11.82
N LYS A 95 -1.22 3.34 12.04
CA LYS A 95 -1.82 3.20 13.38
C LYS A 95 -1.19 4.21 14.36
N ASP A 96 -0.62 3.73 15.45
CA ASP A 96 0.07 4.46 16.51
C ASP A 96 1.58 4.63 16.25
N LYS A 97 2.08 4.20 15.10
CA LYS A 97 3.50 4.23 14.75
C LYS A 97 3.83 5.34 13.78
N GLU A 98 4.95 5.99 14.03
CA GLU A 98 5.56 6.98 13.16
C GLU A 98 6.99 6.53 12.78
N ILE A 99 7.32 6.62 11.50
CA ILE A 99 8.63 6.24 10.96
C ILE A 99 9.13 7.38 10.07
N VAL A 100 10.32 7.91 10.37
CA VAL A 100 10.98 8.88 9.49
C VAL A 100 11.96 8.14 8.58
N LEU A 101 11.78 8.32 7.28
CA LEU A 101 12.64 7.83 6.22
C LEU A 101 13.46 9.01 5.67
N GLU A 102 14.70 9.15 6.12
CA GLU A 102 15.58 10.23 5.68
C GLU A 102 15.95 10.10 4.20
N ASN A 103 16.01 11.23 3.48
CA ASN A 103 16.37 11.30 2.05
C ASN A 103 15.39 10.56 1.11
N GLU A 104 14.19 10.26 1.59
CA GLU A 104 13.11 9.64 0.80
C GLU A 104 12.05 10.67 0.42
N ASN A 105 11.65 10.69 -0.85
CA ASN A 105 10.52 11.49 -1.29
C ASN A 105 9.21 10.77 -0.96
N PHE A 106 8.29 11.46 -0.30
CA PHE A 106 7.04 10.85 0.20
C PHE A 106 6.13 10.31 -0.91
N LEU A 107 6.03 11.00 -2.07
CA LEU A 107 5.26 10.53 -3.22
C LEU A 107 5.89 9.31 -3.87
N ASN A 108 7.21 9.32 -4.08
CA ASN A 108 7.90 8.16 -4.65
C ASN A 108 7.75 6.95 -3.72
N ARG A 109 7.95 7.16 -2.42
CA ARG A 109 7.81 6.10 -1.42
C ARG A 109 6.39 5.53 -1.37
N SER A 110 5.37 6.38 -1.42
CA SER A 110 3.98 5.92 -1.41
C SER A 110 3.63 5.16 -2.69
N MET A 111 4.15 5.58 -3.85
CA MET A 111 3.99 4.87 -5.13
C MET A 111 4.70 3.53 -5.15
N GLU A 112 5.90 3.42 -4.56
CA GLU A 112 6.61 2.13 -4.44
C GLU A 112 5.82 1.13 -3.58
N ASP A 113 5.30 1.58 -2.43
CA ASP A 113 4.49 0.74 -1.55
C ASP A 113 3.14 0.37 -2.21
N LEU A 114 2.53 1.29 -2.99
CA LEU A 114 1.34 1.03 -3.79
C LEU A 114 1.62 0.04 -4.93
N GLU A 115 2.72 0.21 -5.66
CA GLU A 115 3.10 -0.67 -6.76
C GLU A 115 3.26 -2.10 -6.27
N MET A 116 3.91 -2.28 -5.11
CA MET A 116 4.04 -3.59 -4.48
C MET A 116 2.68 -4.26 -4.22
N VAL A 117 1.70 -3.51 -3.70
CA VAL A 117 0.34 -4.02 -3.48
C VAL A 117 -0.28 -4.47 -4.80
N VAL A 118 -0.23 -3.59 -5.79
CA VAL A 118 -0.96 -3.78 -7.04
C VAL A 118 -0.36 -4.91 -7.88
N ARG A 119 0.96 -5.14 -7.79
CA ARG A 119 1.67 -6.22 -8.50
C ARG A 119 1.54 -7.59 -7.86
N SER A 120 0.92 -7.68 -6.69
CA SER A 120 0.83 -8.94 -5.98
C SER A 120 -0.03 -9.97 -6.72
N LYS A 121 0.35 -11.25 -6.65
CA LYS A 121 -0.39 -12.30 -7.36
C LYS A 121 -1.80 -12.37 -6.79
N ASN A 122 -2.79 -12.40 -7.69
CA ASN A 122 -4.20 -12.47 -7.36
C ASN A 122 -4.74 -11.28 -6.54
N ALA A 123 -4.04 -10.14 -6.50
CA ALA A 123 -4.65 -8.90 -6.03
C ALA A 123 -5.93 -8.64 -6.81
N THR A 124 -7.02 -8.42 -6.08
CA THR A 124 -8.32 -8.05 -6.63
C THR A 124 -8.65 -6.65 -6.15
N VAL A 125 -7.96 -5.66 -6.71
CA VAL A 125 -8.33 -4.26 -6.51
C VAL A 125 -9.59 -4.00 -7.33
N ARG A 126 -10.73 -3.89 -6.65
CA ARG A 126 -12.03 -3.62 -7.28
C ARG A 126 -12.17 -2.15 -7.65
N PHE A 127 -11.60 -1.26 -6.84
CA PHE A 127 -11.69 0.18 -7.01
C PHE A 127 -10.34 0.85 -6.69
N LEU A 128 -9.96 1.82 -7.54
CA LEU A 128 -8.91 2.81 -7.29
C LEU A 128 -9.53 4.19 -7.51
N ARG A 129 -9.49 5.04 -6.47
CA ARG A 129 -10.05 6.39 -6.46
C ARG A 129 -9.00 7.41 -6.06
N LEU A 130 -9.13 8.63 -6.60
CA LEU A 130 -8.32 9.81 -6.29
C LEU A 130 -9.26 10.91 -5.82
N ASP A 131 -9.33 11.14 -4.51
CA ASP A 131 -10.16 12.21 -3.94
C ASP A 131 -9.27 13.43 -3.68
N GLN A 132 -9.51 14.49 -4.46
CA GLN A 132 -8.74 15.75 -4.40
C GLN A 132 -9.40 16.82 -3.50
N LEU A 133 -10.51 16.51 -2.82
CA LEU A 133 -11.26 17.46 -1.98
C LEU A 133 -11.89 16.73 -0.78
N PRO A 134 -12.12 17.42 0.35
CA PRO A 134 -12.71 16.78 1.52
C PRO A 134 -14.21 16.52 1.26
N LEU A 135 -14.56 15.24 1.13
CA LEU A 135 -15.93 14.70 1.17
C LEU A 135 -16.88 15.23 0.09
N ASP A 136 -16.63 14.86 -1.16
CA ASP A 136 -17.73 14.56 -2.09
C ASP A 136 -17.42 13.22 -2.75
N CYS A 137 -18.05 12.15 -2.25
CA CYS A 137 -18.03 10.82 -2.85
C CYS A 137 -18.86 10.82 -4.14
N GLU A 138 -18.48 11.62 -5.15
CA GLU A 138 -19.01 11.42 -6.48
C GLU A 138 -18.30 10.22 -7.14
N GLU A 139 -19.08 9.38 -7.82
CA GLU A 139 -18.61 8.14 -8.43
C GLU A 139 -17.66 8.43 -9.61
N VAL A 140 -16.37 8.57 -9.32
CA VAL A 140 -15.32 8.56 -10.34
C VAL A 140 -15.15 7.14 -10.87
N GLU A 141 -15.08 6.99 -12.21
CA GLU A 141 -14.94 5.67 -12.83
C GLU A 141 -13.63 4.97 -12.39
N PRO A 142 -13.66 3.65 -12.09
CA PRO A 142 -12.50 2.93 -11.59
C PRO A 142 -11.36 2.89 -12.61
N ILE A 143 -10.12 3.18 -12.19
CA ILE A 143 -8.95 2.90 -13.00
C ILE A 143 -8.78 1.37 -13.09
N LYS A 144 -8.85 0.83 -14.31
CA LYS A 144 -8.61 -0.60 -14.57
C LYS A 144 -7.13 -0.89 -14.45
N ILE A 145 -6.76 -1.63 -13.41
CA ILE A 145 -5.40 -2.11 -13.22
C ILE A 145 -5.15 -3.32 -14.13
N PRO A 146 -4.07 -3.32 -14.94
CA PRO A 146 -3.71 -4.47 -15.77
C PRO A 146 -3.35 -5.69 -14.91
N LYS A 147 -3.81 -6.87 -15.32
CA LYS A 147 -3.53 -8.13 -14.63
C LYS A 147 -2.09 -8.59 -14.93
N SER A 148 -1.25 -8.51 -13.89
CA SER A 148 0.09 -9.08 -13.66
C SER A 148 1.07 -9.21 -14.85
N ASN A 149 2.19 -8.50 -14.70
CA ASN A 149 3.52 -8.56 -15.37
C ASN A 149 3.90 -7.28 -16.12
N GLU A 150 2.95 -6.40 -16.42
CA GLU A 150 3.24 -5.06 -16.92
C GLU A 150 3.56 -4.11 -15.76
N LYS A 151 4.46 -3.13 -15.98
CA LYS A 151 4.59 -2.01 -15.03
C LYS A 151 3.24 -1.31 -14.94
N VAL A 152 2.74 -1.14 -13.72
CA VAL A 152 1.55 -0.32 -13.50
C VAL A 152 1.99 1.11 -13.77
N ASN A 153 1.47 1.69 -14.86
CA ASN A 153 1.82 3.06 -15.20
C ASN A 153 1.05 4.02 -14.30
N PHE A 154 1.69 4.47 -13.23
CA PHE A 154 1.17 5.50 -12.34
C PHE A 154 1.39 6.93 -12.90
N SER A 155 1.88 7.10 -14.14
CA SER A 155 2.11 8.44 -14.71
C SER A 155 0.85 9.29 -14.70
N LEU A 156 -0.32 8.73 -15.01
CA LEU A 156 -1.58 9.46 -14.94
C LEU A 156 -1.88 9.97 -13.51
N ILE A 157 -1.54 9.18 -12.49
CA ILE A 157 -1.72 9.59 -11.08
C ILE A 157 -0.71 10.67 -10.74
N LEU A 158 0.56 10.45 -11.04
CA LEU A 158 1.64 11.41 -10.79
C LEU A 158 1.44 12.73 -11.53
N ASP A 159 1.07 12.70 -12.81
CA ASP A 159 0.79 13.88 -13.62
C ASP A 159 -0.38 14.67 -13.03
N THR A 160 -1.44 13.97 -12.60
CA THR A 160 -2.58 14.59 -11.91
C THR A 160 -2.15 15.23 -10.60
N LEU A 161 -1.29 14.58 -9.81
CA LEU A 161 -0.77 15.15 -8.56
C LEU A 161 0.13 16.37 -8.81
N ILE A 162 1.04 16.28 -9.79
CA ILE A 162 1.95 17.37 -10.17
C ILE A 162 1.20 18.60 -10.68
N VAL A 163 0.17 18.41 -11.52
CA VAL A 163 -0.67 19.51 -12.02
C VAL A 163 -1.36 20.26 -10.86
N HIS A 164 -1.67 19.56 -9.78
CA HIS A 164 -2.30 20.11 -8.58
C HIS A 164 -1.30 20.58 -7.51
N GLY A 165 0.01 20.57 -7.80
CA GLY A 165 1.03 21.20 -6.95
C GLY A 165 1.61 20.33 -5.83
N TRP A 166 1.52 18.99 -5.97
CA TRP A 166 1.98 18.00 -5.00
C TRP A 166 3.39 17.47 -5.26
#